data_AF-A0A945MW65-F1
#
_entry.id   AF-A0A945MW65-F1
#
_cell.length_a   1.000
_cell.length_b   1.000
_cell.length_c   1.000
_cell.angle_alpha   90.00
_cell.angle_beta   90.00
_cell.angle_gamma   90.00
#
_symmetry.space_group_name_H-M   'P 1'
#
loop_
_entity.id
_entity.type
_entity.pdbx_description
1 polymer ?
#
loop_
_entity_poly.entity_id
_entity_poly.type
_entity_poly.pdbx_seq_one_letter_code
_entity_poly.pdbx_strand_id
1 'polypeptide(L)' 'MTNTTAPGHGDNNTQKRVVIEGEPDLATGTLEDWMAFRQTLAALPQDDENVRIAIAVAHARIEKLHRDKSPRTQR' A
#
# COMPACT_ATOMS: atom_id res chain seq x y z
N MET A 1 10.97 -18.42 -46.37
CA MET A 1 10.21 -19.15 -45.34
C MET A 1 10.92 -18.85 -44.00
N THR A 2 10.67 -17.71 -43.33
CA THR A 2 9.71 -17.54 -42.19
C THR A 2 9.94 -18.59 -41.09
N ASN A 3 10.32 -18.33 -39.84
CA ASN A 3 10.08 -17.17 -38.97
C ASN A 3 11.14 -17.05 -37.84
N THR A 4 11.55 -15.80 -37.63
CA THR A 4 11.76 -15.09 -36.35
C THR A 4 11.70 -15.92 -35.07
N THR A 5 12.89 -16.19 -34.50
CA THR A 5 13.09 -16.44 -33.07
C THR A 5 12.61 -15.20 -32.32
N ALA A 6 11.52 -15.34 -31.56
CA ALA A 6 11.10 -14.36 -30.59
C ALA A 6 12.05 -14.44 -29.38
N PRO A 7 12.76 -13.37 -29.00
CA PRO A 7 13.32 -13.31 -27.66
C PRO A 7 12.15 -13.31 -26.70
N GLY A 8 12.10 -14.33 -25.84
CA GLY A 8 11.17 -14.36 -24.72
C GLY A 8 11.32 -13.08 -23.92
N HIS A 9 10.32 -12.21 -24.04
CA HIS A 9 10.09 -11.10 -23.14
C HIS A 9 9.71 -11.74 -21.80
N GLY A 10 10.70 -12.26 -21.09
CA GLY A 10 10.62 -12.48 -19.67
C GLY A 10 10.58 -11.10 -19.06
N ASP A 11 9.40 -10.48 -19.11
CA ASP A 11 9.05 -9.33 -18.30
C ASP A 11 9.17 -9.84 -16.87
N ASN A 12 10.40 -9.83 -16.37
CA ASN A 12 10.71 -9.91 -14.98
C ASN A 12 10.27 -8.55 -14.40
N ASN A 13 8.97 -8.28 -14.52
CA ASN A 13 8.18 -7.55 -13.56
C ASN A 13 8.25 -8.39 -12.28
N THR A 14 9.46 -8.52 -11.74
CA THR A 14 9.71 -8.41 -10.33
C THR A 14 8.95 -7.15 -9.99
N GLN A 15 7.68 -7.32 -9.65
CA GLN A 15 6.92 -6.38 -8.86
C GLN A 15 7.87 -6.13 -7.72
N LYS A 16 8.69 -5.10 -7.88
CA LYS A 16 9.58 -4.59 -6.88
C LYS A 16 8.56 -4.09 -5.89
N ARG A 17 8.11 -5.02 -5.05
CA ARG A 17 7.16 -4.79 -3.98
C ARG A 17 7.93 -3.75 -3.20
N VAL A 18 7.62 -2.49 -3.47
CA VAL A 18 8.31 -1.36 -2.87
C VAL A 18 7.89 -1.51 -1.43
N VAL A 19 8.73 -2.18 -0.66
CA VAL A 19 8.62 -2.24 0.77
C VAL A 19 8.88 -0.80 1.16
N ILE A 20 7.80 -0.03 1.30
CA ILE A 20 7.90 1.31 1.84
C ILE A 20 8.34 1.06 3.29
N GLU A 21 9.63 1.27 3.55
CA GLU A 21 10.21 1.02 4.86
C GLU A 21 9.43 1.86 5.89
N GLY A 22 8.85 1.18 6.87
CA GLY A 22 7.94 1.79 7.84
C GLY A 22 6.45 1.59 7.56
N GLU A 23 6.05 0.72 6.62
CA GLU A 23 4.66 0.26 6.54
C GLU A 23 4.27 -0.45 7.85
N PRO A 24 3.23 0.03 8.54
CA PRO A 24 2.70 -0.62 9.73
C PRO A 24 2.27 -2.04 9.40
N ASP A 25 2.47 -2.95 10.33
CA ASP A 25 1.98 -4.32 10.14
C ASP A 25 0.44 -4.32 9.99
N LEU A 26 -0.06 -5.00 8.95
CA LEU A 26 -1.48 -5.02 8.63
C LEU A 26 -2.36 -5.65 9.73
N ALA A 27 -1.78 -6.51 10.58
CA ALA A 27 -2.49 -7.18 11.66
C ALA A 27 -2.33 -6.45 13.00
N THR A 28 -1.16 -5.88 13.26
CA THR A 28 -0.77 -5.34 14.58
C THR A 28 -0.57 -3.83 14.61
N GLY A 29 -0.50 -3.17 13.44
CA GLY A 29 -0.33 -1.72 13.32
C GLY A 29 -1.50 -0.96 13.94
N THR A 30 -1.16 -0.01 14.81
CA THR A 30 -2.14 0.81 15.54
C THR A 30 -2.61 1.98 14.70
N LEU A 31 -3.75 2.58 15.10
CA LEU A 31 -4.29 3.76 14.43
C LEU A 31 -3.27 4.90 14.29
N GLU A 32 -2.50 5.15 15.36
CA GLU A 32 -1.47 6.18 15.39
C GLU A 32 -0.33 5.87 14.41
N ASP A 33 0.07 4.59 14.32
CA ASP A 33 1.10 4.12 13.38
C ASP A 33 0.65 4.32 11.92
N TRP A 34 -0.59 3.97 11.60
CA TRP A 34 -1.18 4.21 10.28
C TRP A 34 -1.32 5.70 9.94
N MET A 35 -1.62 6.54 10.94
CA MET A 35 -1.64 8.00 10.77
C MET A 35 -0.25 8.57 10.51
N ALA A 36 0.76 8.12 11.26
CA ALA A 36 2.16 8.53 11.06
C ALA A 36 2.67 8.08 9.68
N PHE A 37 2.39 6.84 9.29
CA PHE A 37 2.74 6.33 7.96
C PHE A 37 2.11 7.15 6.84
N ARG A 38 0.81 7.46 6.94
CA ARG A 38 0.12 8.34 5.98
C ARG A 38 0.77 9.73 5.88
N GLN A 39 1.21 10.31 7.00
CA GLN A 39 1.91 11.59 6.99
C GLN A 39 3.26 11.50 6.30
N THR A 40 4.03 10.44 6.54
CA THR A 40 5.29 10.16 5.83
C THR A 40 5.06 10.04 4.33
N LEU A 41 4.03 9.31 3.91
CA LEU A 41 3.67 9.18 2.50
C LEU A 41 3.23 10.49 1.86
N ALA A 42 2.57 11.38 2.61
CA ALA A 42 2.17 12.69 2.12
C ALA A 42 3.36 13.62 1.87
N ALA A 43 4.51 13.36 2.50
CA ALA A 43 5.76 14.07 2.27
C ALA A 43 6.55 13.53 1.05
N LEU A 44 6.16 12.36 0.52
CA LEU A 44 6.76 11.77 -0.67
C LEU A 44 6.10 12.32 -1.96
N PRO A 45 6.82 12.30 -3.09
CA PRO A 45 6.26 12.70 -4.38
C PRO A 45 5.05 11.83 -4.74
N GLN A 46 3.89 12.46 -4.87
CA GLN A 46 2.64 11.77 -5.22
C GLN A 46 2.60 11.34 -6.70
N ASP A 47 3.61 11.67 -7.49
CA ASP A 47 3.73 11.19 -8.86
C ASP A 47 3.98 9.67 -8.90
N ASP A 48 4.60 9.11 -7.85
CA ASP A 48 4.79 7.68 -7.69
C ASP A 48 3.46 6.95 -7.43
N GLU A 49 3.07 6.07 -8.35
CA GLU A 49 1.88 5.22 -8.21
C GLU A 49 1.90 4.40 -6.90
N ASN A 50 3.08 3.93 -6.48
CA ASN A 50 3.26 3.20 -5.22
C ASN A 50 2.88 4.04 -4.00
N VAL A 51 3.25 5.33 -3.98
CA VAL A 51 2.89 6.26 -2.90
C VAL A 51 1.39 6.47 -2.87
N ARG A 52 0.74 6.64 -4.04
CA ARG A 52 -0.72 6.78 -4.12
C ARG A 52 -1.45 5.55 -3.59
N ILE A 53 -0.99 4.36 -3.96
CA ILE A 53 -1.56 3.08 -3.48
C ILE A 53 -1.40 2.98 -1.96
N ALA A 54 -0.21 3.28 -1.43
CA ALA A 54 0.05 3.21 0.00
C ALA A 54 -0.80 4.21 0.81
N ILE A 55 -1.02 5.42 0.28
CA ILE A 55 -1.93 6.40 0.90
C ILE A 55 -3.36 5.86 0.94
N ALA A 56 -3.82 5.22 -0.14
CA ALA A 56 -5.16 4.64 -0.20
C ALA A 56 -5.32 3.49 0.80
N VAL A 57 -4.31 2.62 0.93
CA VAL A 57 -4.29 1.53 1.92
C VAL A 57 -4.30 2.08 3.35
N ALA A 58 -3.42 3.04 3.65
CA ALA A 58 -3.37 3.68 4.96
C ALA A 58 -4.70 4.33 5.33
N HIS A 59 -5.33 5.03 4.38
CA HIS A 59 -6.64 5.65 4.60
C HIS A 59 -7.72 4.62 4.92
N ALA A 60 -7.86 3.57 4.11
CA ALA A 60 -8.83 2.51 4.33
C ALA A 60 -8.62 1.81 5.68
N ARG A 61 -7.36 1.66 6.12
CA ARG A 61 -7.04 1.04 7.40
C ARG A 61 -7.37 1.93 8.59
N ILE A 62 -7.07 3.22 8.51
CA ILE A 62 -7.48 4.22 9.52
C ILE A 62 -9.00 4.21 9.68
N GLU A 63 -9.75 4.23 8.58
CA GLU A 63 -11.21 4.16 8.61
C GLU A 63 -11.72 2.86 9.27
N LYS A 64 -11.12 1.71 8.92
CA LYS A 64 -11.48 0.43 9.53
C LYS A 64 -11.21 0.44 11.04
N LEU A 65 -10.06 0.95 11.48
CA LEU A 65 -9.70 1.04 12.89
C LEU A 65 -10.61 2.03 13.65
N HIS A 66 -10.98 3.16 13.06
CA HIS A 66 -11.98 4.07 13.64
C HIS A 66 -13.35 3.40 13.82
N ARG A 67 -13.77 2.61 12.83
CA ARG A 67 -15.03 1.87 12.87
C ARG A 67 -15.00 0.72 13.87
N ASP A 68 -13.87 0.05 14.04
CA ASP A 68 -13.70 -1.05 15.00
C ASP A 68 -13.61 -0.53 16.45
N LYS A 69 -12.89 0.60 16.65
CA LYS A 69 -12.74 1.27 17.95
C LYS A 69 -14.00 1.99 18.42
N SER A 70 -14.94 2.25 17.51
CA SER A 70 -16.32 2.58 17.86
C SER A 70 -17.09 1.28 17.94
N PRO A 71 -17.22 0.63 19.12
CA PRO A 71 -18.12 -0.50 19.24
C PRO A 71 -19.50 0.03 18.86
N ARG A 72 -19.95 -0.34 17.67
CA ARG A 72 -21.34 -0.19 17.30
C ARG A 72 -22.05 -1.10 18.29
N THR A 73 -22.53 -0.52 19.39
CA THR A 73 -23.45 -1.12 20.34
C THR A 73 -24.60 -1.70 19.53
N GLN A 74 -24.45 -2.97 19.15
CA GLN A 74 -25.48 -3.73 18.49
C GLN A 74 -26.35 -4.30 19.61
N ARG A 75 -27.44 -3.57 19.83
CA ARG A 75 -28.60 -3.96 20.65
C ARG A 75 -29.35 -5.10 19.97
#